data_AF-A0A257CWD0-F1
#
_entry.id   AF-A0A257CWD0-F1
#
_cell.length_a   1.000
_cell.length_b   1.000
_cell.length_c   1.000
_cell.angle_alpha   90.00
_cell.angle_beta   90.00
_cell.angle_gamma   90.00
#
_symmetry.space_group_name_H-M   'P 1'
#
loop_
_entity.id
_entity.type
_entity.pdbx_description
1 polymer ?
#
loop_
_entity_poly.entity_id
_entity_poly.type
_entity_poly.pdbx_seq_one_letter_code
_entity_poly.pdbx_strand_id
1 'polypeptide(L)'
;MRSAPCPCVHCHHASHFGGLAGALVLGIGLWIVSDAAQAAEPLGTLLYSPAQRQAIAAARKRPAGESASLIPLKPSTARLDGVVARESAKGTAWVNGEPMAQGAPKAPLLRGTDAVVEGRRLRVGESVDTTTGSKTDVVAPGAVRKGPTR
;
A
#
# COMPACT_ATOMS: atom_id res chain seq x y z
N MET A 1 -52.86 28.90 -10.83
CA MET A 1 -52.48 29.83 -11.92
C MET A 1 -52.48 31.24 -11.36
N ARG A 2 -51.33 31.94 -11.45
CA ARG A 2 -51.13 33.39 -11.22
C ARG A 2 -51.37 33.82 -9.75
N SER A 3 -50.64 34.75 -9.14
CA SER A 3 -49.98 35.94 -9.65
C SER A 3 -48.87 36.39 -8.68
N ALA A 4 -47.74 36.82 -9.23
CA ALA A 4 -46.84 37.74 -8.55
C ALA A 4 -47.46 39.16 -8.52
N PRO A 5 -46.94 40.03 -7.65
CA PRO A 5 -46.72 41.42 -8.05
C PRO A 5 -45.28 41.89 -7.79
N CYS A 6 -44.66 42.48 -8.82
CA CYS A 6 -43.58 43.46 -8.71
C CYS A 6 -44.17 44.82 -8.22
N PRO A 7 -43.36 45.75 -7.68
CA PRO A 7 -42.71 46.78 -8.52
C PRO A 7 -41.24 47.07 -8.10
N CYS A 8 -40.32 47.25 -9.05
CA CYS A 8 -39.86 48.52 -9.63
C CYS A 8 -39.09 49.44 -8.64
N VAL A 9 -37.78 49.64 -8.86
CA VAL A 9 -37.19 50.84 -9.51
C VAL A 9 -36.76 51.93 -8.51
N HIS A 10 -35.46 52.02 -8.20
CA HIS A 10 -34.63 53.23 -8.40
C HIS A 10 -33.22 53.08 -7.80
N CYS A 11 -32.24 53.49 -8.60
CA CYS A 11 -30.89 53.86 -8.23
C CYS A 11 -30.87 54.93 -7.10
N HIS A 12 -29.84 54.89 -6.25
CA HIS A 12 -29.15 56.12 -5.85
C HIS A 12 -27.71 55.84 -5.38
N HIS A 13 -26.81 56.60 -5.98
CA HIS A 13 -25.43 56.89 -5.58
C HIS A 13 -25.34 57.39 -4.13
N ALA A 14 -24.31 56.97 -3.39
CA ALA A 14 -23.55 57.73 -2.37
C ALA A 14 -22.78 56.74 -1.48
N SER A 15 -21.57 56.94 -0.99
CA SER A 15 -20.51 57.94 -1.16
C SER A 15 -19.31 57.35 -0.44
N HIS A 16 -18.12 57.65 -0.94
CA HIS A 16 -16.83 57.47 -0.26
C HIS A 16 -16.86 57.99 1.18
N PHE A 17 -16.05 57.44 2.09
CA PHE A 17 -15.14 58.19 2.98
C PHE A 17 -14.51 57.29 4.08
N GLY A 18 -13.19 57.44 4.27
CA GLY A 18 -12.45 57.13 5.50
C GLY A 18 -11.95 55.68 5.62
N GLY A 19 -10.67 55.35 5.68
CA GLY A 19 -9.50 56.11 6.12
C GLY A 19 -9.19 55.81 7.60
N LEU A 20 -7.96 55.33 7.84
CA LEU A 20 -7.23 55.20 9.13
C LEU A 20 -7.61 53.96 9.97
N ALA A 21 -6.76 52.93 10.00
CA ALA A 21 -5.58 52.83 10.88
C ALA A 21 -5.95 52.86 12.38
N GLY A 22 -5.85 51.71 13.05
CA GLY A 22 -6.01 51.66 14.50
C GLY A 22 -5.89 50.26 15.11
N ALA A 23 -4.76 50.02 15.78
CA ALA A 23 -4.53 49.11 16.92
C ALA A 23 -4.76 47.59 16.73
N LEU A 24 -3.71 46.77 16.68
CA LEU A 24 -2.90 46.26 17.81
C LEU A 24 -3.63 45.19 18.65
N VAL A 25 -3.36 43.91 18.32
CA VAL A 25 -3.48 42.76 19.23
C VAL A 25 -2.34 41.80 18.86
N LEU A 26 -1.22 41.84 19.59
CA LEU A 26 -0.78 40.77 20.50
C LEU A 26 -0.84 39.35 19.90
N GLY A 27 0.30 38.88 19.39
CA GLY A 27 0.49 37.52 18.89
C GLY A 27 1.92 37.04 19.16
N ILE A 28 2.09 36.52 20.37
CA ILE A 28 3.30 36.01 21.01
C ILE A 28 4.12 35.03 20.15
N GLY A 29 5.44 35.25 20.12
CA GLY A 29 6.46 34.19 20.17
C GLY A 29 6.59 33.26 18.97
N LEU A 30 7.27 33.73 17.92
CA LEU A 30 7.87 32.84 16.92
C LEU A 30 9.05 32.11 17.59
N TRP A 31 8.79 30.91 18.12
CA TRP A 31 9.85 30.00 18.58
C TRP A 31 10.72 29.63 17.38
N ILE A 32 11.90 30.24 17.29
CA ILE A 32 12.99 29.76 16.46
C ILE A 32 13.41 28.42 17.07
N VAL A 33 12.96 27.32 16.45
CA VAL A 33 13.54 26.00 16.72
C VAL A 33 14.94 26.04 16.12
N SER A 34 15.94 26.30 16.96
CA SER A 34 17.33 26.06 16.61
C SER A 34 17.47 24.57 16.30
N ASP A 35 17.64 24.25 15.02
CA ASP A 35 18.12 22.95 14.56
C ASP A 35 19.56 22.81 15.09
N ALA A 36 19.69 22.30 16.30
CA ALA A 36 20.97 21.86 16.81
C ALA A 36 21.37 20.67 15.93
N ALA A 37 22.20 20.94 14.94
CA ALA A 37 23.01 19.95 14.23
C ALA A 37 23.88 19.23 15.27
N GLN A 38 23.28 18.29 15.99
CA GLN A 38 23.97 17.34 16.82
C GLN A 38 24.78 16.47 15.87
N ALA A 39 26.08 16.75 15.79
CA ALA A 39 27.07 15.82 15.28
C ALA A 39 27.02 14.58 16.19
N ALA A 40 26.10 13.67 15.88
CA ALA A 40 25.94 12.42 16.58
C ALA A 40 27.20 11.59 16.33
N GLU A 41 27.85 11.21 17.43
CA GLU A 41 28.80 10.10 17.47
C GLU A 41 28.33 8.95 16.56
N PRO A 42 29.24 8.24 15.88
CA PRO A 42 28.89 7.10 15.04
C PRO A 42 28.50 5.94 15.96
N LEU A 43 27.31 6.02 16.56
CA LEU A 43 26.62 4.88 17.09
C LEU A 43 26.66 3.84 15.96
N GLY A 44 27.21 2.66 16.23
CA GLY A 44 27.19 1.50 15.34
C GLY A 44 25.77 0.97 15.12
N THR A 45 24.81 1.87 14.93
CA THR A 45 23.40 1.63 14.71
C THR A 45 23.19 1.71 13.21
N LEU A 46 22.68 0.60 12.66
CA LEU A 46 22.28 0.36 11.28
C LEU A 46 21.13 1.29 10.81
N LEU A 47 21.24 2.59 11.04
CA LEU A 47 20.25 3.56 10.62
C LEU A 47 20.66 4.07 9.25
N TYR A 48 19.85 3.73 8.26
CA TYR A 48 19.97 4.24 6.90
C TYR A 48 20.15 5.76 6.90
N SER A 49 21.09 6.27 6.09
CA SER A 49 21.28 7.71 5.91
C SER A 49 20.01 8.38 5.37
N PRO A 50 19.83 9.71 5.53
CA PRO A 50 18.67 10.41 4.96
C PRO A 50 18.48 10.14 3.46
N ALA A 51 19.57 10.15 2.70
CA ALA A 51 19.56 9.83 1.27
C ALA A 51 19.11 8.38 1.00
N GLN A 52 19.57 7.42 1.81
CA GLN A 52 19.19 6.01 1.67
C GLN A 52 17.72 5.76 2.02
N ARG A 53 17.17 6.48 3.01
CA ARG A 53 15.74 6.44 3.32
C ARG A 53 14.89 7.00 2.17
N GLN A 54 15.33 8.11 1.55
CA GLN A 54 14.67 8.66 0.38
C GLN A 54 14.68 7.69 -0.81
N ALA A 55 15.80 7.01 -1.05
CA ALA A 55 15.91 5.98 -2.09
C ALA A 55 14.95 4.81 -1.84
N ILE A 56 14.86 4.30 -0.60
CA ILE A 56 13.91 3.24 -0.22
C ILE A 56 12.45 3.72 -0.40
N ALA A 57 12.14 4.96 0.00
CA ALA A 57 10.80 5.53 -0.16
C ALA A 57 10.42 5.69 -1.64
N ALA A 58 11.34 6.11 -2.49
CA ALA A 58 11.14 6.18 -3.94
C ALA A 58 10.95 4.79 -4.56
N ALA A 59 11.74 3.79 -4.13
CA ALA A 59 11.61 2.42 -4.60
C ALA A 59 10.25 1.79 -4.26
N ARG A 60 9.70 2.05 -3.06
CA ARG A 60 8.36 1.58 -2.66
C ARG A 60 7.22 2.22 -3.43
N LYS A 61 7.41 3.45 -3.92
CA LYS A 61 6.41 4.18 -4.73
C LYS A 61 6.41 3.74 -6.19
N ARG A 62 7.45 3.04 -6.66
CA ARG A 62 7.49 2.50 -8.00
C ARG A 62 6.39 1.42 -8.14
N PRO A 63 5.49 1.53 -9.12
CA PRO A 63 4.46 0.50 -9.32
C PRO A 63 5.14 -0.85 -9.57
N ALA A 64 4.57 -1.91 -8.98
CA ALA A 64 5.15 -3.26 -8.94
C ALA A 64 5.41 -3.91 -10.33
N GLY A 65 5.08 -3.24 -11.43
CA GLY A 65 5.37 -3.66 -12.81
C GLY A 65 6.43 -2.84 -13.54
N GLU A 66 6.94 -1.75 -12.96
CA GLU A 66 7.94 -0.86 -13.61
C GLU A 66 9.37 -1.19 -13.16
N SER A 67 9.61 -2.43 -12.78
CA SER A 67 10.93 -3.04 -12.94
C SER A 67 10.84 -3.98 -14.14
N ALA A 68 10.45 -3.43 -15.30
CA ALA A 68 10.50 -4.14 -16.56
C ALA A 68 11.98 -4.21 -16.98
N SER A 69 12.63 -5.38 -16.91
CA SER A 69 12.41 -6.56 -17.74
C SER A 69 13.51 -6.62 -18.80
N LEU A 70 14.67 -7.14 -18.37
CA LEU A 70 15.33 -8.13 -19.21
C LEU A 70 14.49 -9.39 -19.04
N ILE A 71 13.53 -9.58 -19.96
CA ILE A 71 12.61 -10.71 -20.14
C ILE A 71 12.71 -11.77 -19.02
N PRO A 72 11.89 -11.73 -17.96
CA PRO A 72 11.59 -12.93 -17.23
C PRO A 72 10.68 -13.74 -18.15
N LEU A 73 11.25 -14.79 -18.76
CA LEU A 73 10.46 -15.91 -19.26
C LEU A 73 9.39 -16.17 -18.18
N LYS A 74 8.10 -15.98 -18.51
CA LYS A 74 6.98 -16.08 -17.56
C LYS A 74 7.30 -17.25 -16.64
N PRO A 75 7.49 -17.05 -15.32
CA PRO A 75 8.02 -18.12 -14.49
C PRO A 75 7.07 -19.29 -14.69
N SER A 76 7.62 -20.39 -15.21
CA SER A 76 6.86 -21.62 -15.37
C SER A 76 6.50 -22.21 -14.02
N THR A 77 6.67 -21.48 -12.92
CA THR A 77 6.39 -21.93 -11.58
C THR A 77 5.43 -20.95 -10.92
N ALA A 78 4.33 -21.46 -10.40
CA ALA A 78 3.39 -20.73 -9.57
C ALA A 78 3.54 -21.20 -8.12
N ARG A 79 3.97 -20.30 -7.23
CA ARG A 79 4.12 -20.55 -5.80
C ARG A 79 3.04 -19.82 -5.02
N LEU A 80 2.41 -20.51 -4.08
CA LEU A 80 1.47 -19.89 -3.15
C LEU A 80 2.23 -19.44 -1.91
N ASP A 81 2.42 -18.13 -1.75
CA ASP A 81 3.17 -17.57 -0.63
C ASP A 81 2.30 -17.35 0.61
N GLY A 82 0.99 -17.17 0.42
CA GLY A 82 0.08 -16.96 1.53
C GLY A 82 -1.38 -16.83 1.09
N VAL A 83 -2.29 -17.06 2.04
CA VAL A 83 -3.72 -16.85 1.88
C VAL A 83 -4.24 -16.12 3.11
N VAL A 84 -4.98 -15.04 2.88
CA VAL A 84 -5.75 -14.35 3.91
C VAL A 84 -7.22 -14.49 3.54
N ALA A 85 -7.93 -15.32 4.30
CA ALA A 85 -9.38 -15.44 4.24
C ALA A 85 -10.02 -14.48 5.24
N ARG A 86 -11.13 -13.86 4.86
CA ARG A 86 -11.97 -13.05 5.75
C ARG A 86 -13.36 -13.66 5.73
N GLU A 87 -13.98 -13.87 6.89
CA GLU A 87 -15.31 -14.51 6.96
C GLU A 87 -16.39 -13.70 6.21
N SER A 88 -16.35 -12.38 6.32
CA SER A 88 -17.37 -11.48 5.78
C SER A 88 -16.94 -10.75 4.49
N ALA A 89 -15.74 -11.00 3.99
CA ALA A 89 -15.18 -10.24 2.88
C ALA A 89 -14.32 -11.10 1.94
N LYS A 90 -14.07 -10.56 0.74
CA LYS A 90 -13.19 -11.19 -0.25
C LYS A 90 -11.79 -11.41 0.35
N GLY A 91 -11.29 -12.62 0.20
CA GLY A 91 -9.92 -12.97 0.61
C GLY A 91 -8.87 -12.45 -0.37
N THR A 92 -7.60 -12.68 -0.03
CA THR A 92 -6.45 -12.35 -0.87
C THR A 92 -5.47 -13.51 -0.81
N ALA A 93 -4.97 -13.96 -1.97
CA ALA A 93 -3.84 -14.88 -2.04
C ALA A 93 -2.62 -14.12 -2.56
N TRP A 94 -1.45 -14.54 -2.12
CA TRP A 94 -0.17 -14.09 -2.66
C TRP A 94 0.39 -15.21 -3.51
N VAL A 95 0.51 -14.96 -4.81
CA VAL A 95 1.10 -15.91 -5.76
C VAL A 95 2.32 -15.28 -6.38
N ASN A 96 3.48 -15.93 -6.25
CA ASN A 96 4.77 -15.40 -6.70
C ASN A 96 5.05 -13.97 -6.18
N GLY A 97 4.65 -13.68 -4.94
CA GLY A 97 4.77 -12.37 -4.30
C GLY A 97 3.71 -11.34 -4.71
N GLU A 98 2.86 -11.65 -5.68
CA GLU A 98 1.81 -10.74 -6.16
C GLU A 98 0.50 -10.94 -5.40
N PRO A 99 -0.10 -9.87 -4.81
CA PRO A 99 -1.39 -9.96 -4.15
C PRO A 99 -2.52 -10.05 -5.16
N MET A 100 -3.24 -11.18 -5.14
CA MET A 100 -4.41 -11.44 -5.97
C MET A 100 -5.67 -11.43 -5.11
N ALA A 101 -6.50 -10.40 -5.27
CA ALA A 101 -7.79 -10.32 -4.60
C ALA A 101 -8.77 -11.37 -5.15
N GLN A 102 -9.53 -12.01 -4.27
CA GLN A 102 -10.54 -12.99 -4.67
C GLN A 102 -11.55 -12.38 -5.64
N GLY A 103 -11.74 -13.02 -6.80
CA GLY A 103 -12.63 -12.55 -7.87
C GLY A 103 -12.00 -11.54 -8.83
N ALA A 104 -10.71 -11.20 -8.68
CA ALA A 104 -9.96 -10.54 -9.74
C ALA A 104 -9.71 -11.51 -10.92
N PRO A 105 -9.54 -11.01 -12.15
CA PRO A 105 -9.24 -11.88 -13.29
C PRO A 105 -7.95 -12.67 -13.04
N LYS A 106 -7.99 -13.98 -13.32
CA LYS A 106 -6.90 -14.95 -13.04
C LYS A 106 -6.56 -15.14 -11.55
N ALA A 107 -7.34 -14.57 -10.62
CA ALA A 107 -7.13 -14.83 -9.20
C ALA A 107 -7.38 -16.30 -8.86
N PRO A 108 -6.58 -16.90 -7.98
CA PRO A 108 -6.78 -18.27 -7.56
C PRO A 108 -8.03 -18.39 -6.68
N LEU A 109 -8.66 -19.57 -6.73
CA LEU A 109 -9.84 -19.86 -5.91
C LEU A 109 -9.38 -20.25 -4.49
N LEU A 110 -9.73 -19.43 -3.50
CA LEU A 110 -9.37 -19.68 -2.11
C LEU A 110 -10.26 -20.78 -1.50
N ARG A 111 -9.65 -21.70 -0.74
CA ARG A 111 -10.31 -22.77 0.02
C ARG A 111 -9.67 -22.87 1.41
N GLY A 112 -10.16 -22.09 2.36
CA GLY A 112 -9.56 -22.00 3.69
C GLY A 112 -8.13 -21.48 3.62
N THR A 113 -7.16 -22.30 4.02
CA THR A 113 -5.72 -21.99 3.99
C THR A 113 -5.06 -22.25 2.63
N ASP A 114 -5.78 -22.87 1.69
CA ASP A 114 -5.24 -23.30 0.42
C ASP A 114 -5.79 -22.46 -0.73
N ALA A 115 -5.12 -22.49 -1.88
CA ALA A 115 -5.60 -21.82 -3.09
C ALA A 115 -5.49 -22.73 -4.31
N VAL A 116 -6.48 -22.65 -5.21
CA VAL A 116 -6.42 -23.32 -6.52
C VAL A 116 -5.83 -22.35 -7.52
N VAL A 117 -4.57 -22.60 -7.90
CA VAL A 117 -3.84 -21.84 -8.91
C VAL A 117 -3.77 -22.69 -10.17
N GLU A 118 -4.24 -22.17 -11.31
CA GLU A 118 -4.24 -22.88 -12.60
C GLU A 118 -4.87 -24.30 -12.54
N GLY A 119 -5.99 -24.42 -11.82
CA GLY A 119 -6.71 -25.70 -11.67
C GLY A 119 -6.09 -26.66 -10.64
N ARG A 120 -5.00 -26.28 -9.98
CA ARG A 120 -4.28 -27.13 -9.03
C ARG A 120 -4.34 -26.54 -7.63
N ARG A 121 -4.79 -27.34 -6.66
CA ARG A 121 -4.76 -26.95 -5.24
C ARG A 121 -3.32 -26.88 -4.76
N LEU A 122 -2.90 -25.75 -4.22
CA LEU A 122 -1.61 -25.53 -3.56
C LEU A 122 -1.84 -25.17 -2.09
N ARG A 123 -0.98 -25.70 -1.23
CA ARG A 123 -0.83 -25.22 0.15
C ARG A 123 0.14 -24.05 0.19
N VAL A 124 0.05 -23.24 1.24
CA VAL A 124 1.03 -22.16 1.45
C VAL A 124 2.43 -22.75 1.55
N GLY A 125 3.36 -22.21 0.78
CA GLY A 125 4.71 -22.72 0.61
C GLY A 125 4.87 -23.71 -0.54
N GLU A 126 3.79 -24.28 -1.08
CA GLU A 126 3.90 -25.14 -2.27
C GLU A 126 4.07 -24.31 -3.55
N SER A 127 4.79 -24.90 -4.47
CA SER A 127 5.00 -24.41 -5.83
C SER A 127 4.63 -25.49 -6.82
N VAL A 128 4.15 -25.08 -8.00
CA VAL A 128 3.90 -25.97 -9.11
C VAL A 128 4.56 -25.43 -10.36
N ASP A 129 5.33 -26.28 -11.02
CA ASP A 129 5.79 -26.04 -12.37
C ASP A 129 4.60 -26.23 -13.33
N THR A 130 4.19 -25.18 -14.02
CA THR A 130 3.10 -25.11 -14.99
C THR A 130 3.43 -25.82 -16.31
N THR A 131 4.72 -26.05 -16.59
CA THR A 131 5.18 -26.78 -17.79
C THR A 131 5.21 -28.28 -17.55
N THR A 132 5.86 -28.72 -16.47
CA THR A 132 5.99 -30.16 -16.16
C THR A 132 4.84 -30.68 -15.32
N GLY A 133 4.11 -29.78 -14.67
CA GLY A 133 3.15 -30.14 -13.65
C GLY A 133 3.78 -30.65 -12.37
N SER A 134 5.08 -30.48 -12.14
CA SER A 134 5.74 -30.97 -10.93
C SER A 134 5.38 -30.08 -9.74
N LYS A 135 5.11 -30.69 -8.57
CA LYS A 135 4.86 -29.95 -7.33
C LYS A 135 6.08 -30.04 -6.41
N THR A 136 6.40 -28.94 -5.76
CA THR A 136 7.51 -28.81 -4.81
C THR A 136 7.05 -28.08 -3.57
N ASP A 137 7.44 -28.58 -2.40
CA ASP A 137 7.18 -27.98 -1.09
C ASP A 137 8.46 -27.26 -0.61
N VAL A 138 8.29 -26.15 0.09
CA VAL A 138 9.38 -25.45 0.79
C VAL A 138 10.00 -26.35 1.86
N VAL A 139 9.20 -27.21 2.47
CA VAL A 139 9.67 -28.15 3.49
C VAL A 139 10.07 -29.47 2.82
N ALA A 140 11.33 -29.85 2.97
CA ALA A 140 11.82 -31.13 2.46
C ALA A 140 11.04 -32.30 3.10
N PRO A 141 10.75 -33.38 2.33
CA PRO A 141 10.09 -34.56 2.88
C PRO A 141 10.86 -35.11 4.08
N GLY A 142 10.16 -35.30 5.20
CA GLY A 142 10.77 -35.81 6.42
C GLY A 142 11.60 -34.80 7.21
N ALA A 143 11.64 -33.50 6.85
CA ALA A 143 12.26 -32.47 7.69
C ALA A 143 11.49 -32.23 9.00
N VAL A 144 10.17 -32.46 9.00
CA VAL A 144 9.31 -32.35 10.19
C VAL A 144 9.16 -33.72 10.85
N ARG A 145 9.55 -33.81 12.12
CA ARG A 145 9.31 -34.96 13.00
C ARG A 145 8.28 -34.55 14.04
N LYS A 146 7.22 -35.35 14.23
CA LYS A 146 6.31 -35.15 15.37
C LYS A 146 7.00 -35.70 16.62
N GLY A 147 7.16 -34.86 17.63
CA GLY A 147 7.60 -35.31 18.96
C GLY A 147 6.54 -36.21 19.62
N PRO A 148 6.89 -36.92 20.70
CA PRO A 148 5.91 -37.72 21.43
C PRO A 148 4.77 -36.84 21.92
N THR A 149 3.54 -37.19 21.55
CA THR A 149 2.32 -36.59 22.09
C THR A 149 2.17 -37.03 23.54
N ARG A 150 2.13 -36.06 24.47
CA ARG A 150 1.93 -36.27 25.91
C ARG A 150 0.48 -36.61 26.24
#